data_AF-A0A853LPM3-F1
#
_entry.id   AF-A0A853LPM3-F1
#
_cell.length_a   1.000
_cell.length_b   1.000
_cell.length_c   1.000
_cell.angle_alpha   90.00
_cell.angle_beta   90.00
_cell.angle_gamma   90.00
#
_symmetry.space_group_name_H-M   'P 1'
#
loop_
_entity.id
_entity.type
_entity.pdbx_description
1 polymer ?
#
loop_
_entity_poly.entity_id
_entity_poly.type
_entity_poly.pdbx_seq_one_letter_code
_entity_poly.pdbx_strand_id
1 'polypeptide(L)'
;QGGPAQIGVHHHAGRVDDGALAAAVPGAGGVHVVNNNAAALVLAALALAPGKEIVLSRGELVEIGDGFRIPELLAATGSRLREVGTTNRTHLRDYTEAVGPDTGFVLKVHPSNFHVSGFTAAVEVRELAPVLGERGVPLVADIGSGLLQPHPALPDEPDAASMLRDGADLVTASGDKLLGGPQAGLLVGRADLIERLRRHPTARALRVDKLTLAALEATLLGPPPPVAQALAARASGSCAAWATARARS
;
A
#
# COMPACT_ATOMS: atom_id res chain seq x y z
N GLN A 1 48.53 -12.32 15.61
CA GLN A 1 48.58 -11.65 14.29
C GLN A 1 47.16 -11.68 13.75
N GLY A 2 46.38 -10.62 14.01
CA GLY A 2 45.01 -10.51 13.54
C GLY A 2 44.99 -9.74 12.22
N GLY A 3 44.56 -10.40 11.14
CA GLY A 3 44.33 -9.73 9.86
C GLY A 3 43.01 -8.96 9.89
N PRO A 4 42.92 -7.76 9.28
CA PRO A 4 41.64 -7.07 9.18
C PRO A 4 40.77 -7.76 8.13
N ALA A 5 39.58 -8.18 8.54
CA ALA A 5 38.54 -8.60 7.62
C ALA A 5 38.10 -7.38 6.79
N GLN A 6 38.43 -7.39 5.50
CA GLN A 6 37.87 -6.46 4.53
C GLN A 6 36.39 -6.80 4.32
N ILE A 7 35.50 -6.01 4.91
CA ILE A 7 34.09 -5.98 4.54
C ILE A 7 34.01 -5.16 3.24
N GLY A 8 34.13 -5.84 2.11
CA GLY A 8 33.94 -5.25 0.79
C GLY A 8 32.46 -5.00 0.52
N VAL A 9 31.96 -3.81 0.86
CA VAL A 9 30.65 -3.35 0.40
C VAL A 9 30.83 -2.73 -0.99
N HIS A 10 30.58 -3.54 -2.03
CA HIS A 10 30.46 -3.03 -3.40
C HIS A 10 29.13 -2.24 -3.52
N HIS A 11 29.21 -0.94 -3.25
CA HIS A 11 28.12 0.00 -3.53
C HIS A 11 28.01 0.25 -5.03
N HIS A 12 27.08 -0.44 -5.69
CA HIS A 12 26.54 0.05 -6.95
C HIS A 12 25.64 1.26 -6.65
N ALA A 13 26.07 2.44 -7.10
CA ALA A 13 25.28 3.67 -7.04
C ALA A 13 23.89 3.44 -7.67
N GLY A 14 22.84 3.42 -6.83
CA GLY A 14 21.45 3.20 -7.23
C GLY A 14 20.65 2.16 -6.43
N ARG A 15 21.29 1.42 -5.49
CA ARG A 15 20.64 0.36 -4.67
C ARG A 15 20.44 0.69 -3.19
N VAL A 16 20.59 1.95 -2.80
CA VAL A 16 20.46 2.34 -1.39
C VAL A 16 18.96 2.55 -1.11
N ASP A 17 18.40 1.71 -0.21
CA ASP A 17 17.13 1.88 0.53
C ASP A 17 15.92 0.94 0.24
N ASP A 18 16.14 -0.26 -0.32
CA ASP A 18 15.07 -1.28 -0.44
C ASP A 18 15.10 -2.36 0.69
N GLY A 19 16.21 -2.47 1.43
CA GLY A 19 16.46 -3.58 2.37
C GLY A 19 15.60 -3.56 3.63
N ALA A 20 15.42 -2.37 4.23
CA ALA A 20 14.63 -2.23 5.46
C ALA A 20 13.15 -2.50 5.22
N LEU A 21 12.59 -1.97 4.12
CA LEU A 21 11.19 -2.20 3.76
C LEU A 21 10.93 -3.67 3.37
N ALA A 22 11.86 -4.29 2.63
CA ALA A 22 11.77 -5.72 2.33
C ALA A 22 11.83 -6.58 3.61
N ALA A 23 12.67 -6.22 4.58
CA ALA A 23 12.73 -6.92 5.87
C ALA A 23 11.44 -6.70 6.70
N ALA A 24 10.81 -5.54 6.59
CA ALA A 24 9.55 -5.24 7.25
C ALA A 24 8.34 -5.98 6.63
N VAL A 25 8.44 -6.43 5.37
CA VAL A 25 7.42 -7.24 4.69
C VAL A 25 8.06 -8.45 4.00
N PRO A 26 8.49 -9.49 4.74
CA PRO A 26 9.27 -10.60 4.18
C PRO A 26 8.58 -11.41 3.07
N GLY A 27 7.25 -11.37 3.01
CA GLY A 27 6.45 -12.03 1.96
C GLY A 27 6.45 -11.29 0.62
N ALA A 28 7.01 -10.07 0.55
CA ALA A 28 7.11 -9.32 -0.69
C ALA A 28 8.26 -9.86 -1.56
N GLY A 29 7.97 -10.15 -2.84
CA GLY A 29 9.00 -10.52 -3.82
C GLY A 29 9.87 -9.33 -4.26
N GLY A 30 9.38 -8.11 -4.09
CA GLY A 30 10.12 -6.87 -4.30
C GLY A 30 9.44 -5.70 -3.61
N VAL A 31 10.20 -4.60 -3.45
CA VAL A 31 9.70 -3.35 -2.88
C VAL A 31 10.17 -2.15 -3.71
N HIS A 32 9.42 -1.05 -3.65
CA HIS A 32 9.80 0.25 -4.20
C HIS A 32 9.17 1.39 -3.40
N VAL A 33 9.82 2.56 -3.43
CA VAL A 33 9.38 3.75 -2.69
C VAL A 33 9.30 4.94 -3.64
N VAL A 34 8.18 5.65 -3.59
CA VAL A 34 7.88 6.87 -4.37
C VAL A 34 7.39 7.98 -3.46
N ASN A 35 7.20 9.18 -3.99
CA ASN A 35 6.96 10.41 -3.21
C ASN A 35 5.81 10.31 -2.18
N ASN A 36 4.68 9.70 -2.55
CA ASN A 36 3.53 9.49 -1.68
C ASN A 36 2.65 8.36 -2.26
N ASN A 37 1.61 7.93 -1.52
CA ASN A 37 0.76 6.83 -1.98
C ASN A 37 -0.03 7.16 -3.27
N ALA A 38 -0.39 8.43 -3.47
CA ALA A 38 -0.99 8.89 -4.74
C ALA A 38 -0.05 8.65 -5.93
N ALA A 39 1.24 8.94 -5.77
CA ALA A 39 2.26 8.63 -6.77
C ALA A 39 2.41 7.12 -7.01
N ALA A 40 2.24 6.28 -5.98
CA ALA A 40 2.25 4.82 -6.13
C ALA A 40 1.10 4.34 -7.03
N LEU A 41 -0.11 4.86 -6.81
CA LEU A 41 -1.28 4.57 -7.66
C LEU A 41 -1.10 5.08 -9.10
N VAL A 42 -0.57 6.30 -9.28
CA VAL A 42 -0.25 6.84 -10.61
C VAL A 42 0.77 5.96 -11.33
N LEU A 43 1.83 5.55 -10.65
CA LEU A 43 2.86 4.69 -11.24
C LEU A 43 2.28 3.33 -11.63
N ALA A 44 1.44 2.73 -10.78
CA ALA A 44 0.73 1.50 -11.08
C ALA A 44 -0.17 1.65 -12.31
N ALA A 45 -0.97 2.72 -12.38
CA ALA A 45 -1.85 3.00 -13.50
C ALA A 45 -1.09 3.20 -14.82
N LEU A 46 -0.05 4.03 -14.83
CA LEU A 46 0.77 4.28 -16.02
C LEU A 46 1.50 3.03 -16.50
N ALA A 47 2.00 2.21 -15.57
CA ALA A 47 2.76 1.01 -15.92
C ALA A 47 1.86 -0.16 -16.33
N LEU A 48 0.70 -0.35 -15.70
CA LEU A 48 -0.14 -1.54 -15.83
C LEU A 48 -1.39 -1.33 -16.69
N ALA A 49 -1.93 -0.10 -16.74
CA ALA A 49 -3.17 0.21 -17.43
C ALA A 49 -3.11 1.35 -18.48
N PRO A 50 -2.02 1.53 -19.28
CA PRO A 50 -1.98 2.58 -20.29
C PRO A 50 -3.07 2.35 -21.35
N GLY A 51 -4.08 3.22 -21.38
CA GLY A 51 -5.24 3.07 -22.27
C GLY A 51 -6.11 1.84 -21.98
N LYS A 52 -5.99 1.24 -20.79
CA LYS A 52 -6.73 0.04 -20.36
C LYS A 52 -7.71 0.35 -19.23
N GLU A 53 -8.53 -0.63 -18.88
CA GLU A 53 -9.50 -0.54 -17.79
C GLU A 53 -8.86 -0.86 -16.43
N ILE A 54 -9.18 -0.06 -15.41
CA ILE A 54 -8.95 -0.35 -14.00
C ILE A 54 -10.33 -0.69 -13.41
N VAL A 55 -10.51 -1.95 -13.01
CA VAL A 55 -11.78 -2.42 -12.44
C VAL A 55 -11.76 -2.22 -10.93
N LEU A 56 -12.78 -1.58 -10.37
CA LEU A 56 -12.88 -1.29 -8.94
C LEU A 56 -14.34 -1.18 -8.46
N SER A 57 -14.58 -1.38 -7.17
CA SER A 57 -15.92 -1.24 -6.60
C SER A 57 -16.36 0.22 -6.51
N ARG A 58 -17.64 0.49 -6.79
CA ARG A 58 -18.26 1.79 -6.51
C ARG A 58 -18.21 2.19 -5.03
N GLY A 59 -18.21 1.22 -4.12
CA GLY A 59 -18.10 1.45 -2.67
C GLY A 59 -16.71 1.89 -2.22
N GLU A 60 -15.72 1.80 -3.11
CA GLU A 60 -14.31 2.08 -2.85
C GLU A 60 -13.84 3.37 -3.55
N LEU A 61 -14.76 4.13 -4.15
CA LEU A 61 -14.49 5.43 -4.76
C LEU A 61 -14.39 6.49 -3.67
N VAL A 62 -13.17 6.69 -3.17
CA VAL A 62 -12.92 7.57 -2.02
C VAL A 62 -12.48 8.98 -2.45
N GLU A 63 -12.99 9.97 -1.72
CA GLU A 63 -12.40 11.31 -1.63
C GLU A 63 -11.61 11.37 -0.31
N ILE A 64 -10.34 11.78 -0.39
CA ILE A 64 -9.43 11.95 0.74
C ILE A 64 -9.18 13.46 0.90
N GLY A 65 -8.81 13.91 2.09
CA GLY A 65 -8.71 15.32 2.48
C GLY A 65 -8.14 16.29 1.44
N ASP A 66 -8.58 17.55 1.52
CA ASP A 66 -8.31 18.63 0.54
C ASP A 66 -8.87 18.37 -0.87
N GLY A 67 -9.94 17.57 -0.98
CA GLY A 67 -10.66 17.33 -2.24
C GLY A 67 -9.96 16.37 -3.20
N PHE A 68 -8.97 15.61 -2.72
CA PHE A 68 -8.25 14.63 -3.52
C PHE A 68 -9.12 13.42 -3.84
N ARG A 69 -9.28 13.11 -5.13
CA ARG A 69 -10.12 12.01 -5.61
C ARG A 69 -9.28 11.00 -6.38
N ILE A 70 -9.21 9.77 -5.85
CA ILE A 70 -8.54 8.66 -6.53
C ILE A 70 -9.06 8.46 -7.97
N PRO A 71 -10.39 8.55 -8.23
CA PRO A 71 -10.89 8.37 -9.59
C PRO A 71 -10.35 9.40 -10.60
N GLU A 72 -10.32 10.67 -10.20
CA GLU A 72 -9.82 11.76 -11.06
C GLU A 72 -8.31 11.62 -11.32
N LEU A 73 -7.55 11.24 -10.28
CA LEU A 73 -6.13 10.95 -10.40
C LEU A 73 -5.85 9.80 -11.39
N LEU A 74 -6.56 8.68 -11.24
CA LEU A 74 -6.36 7.52 -12.11
C LEU A 74 -6.78 7.82 -13.55
N ALA A 75 -7.88 8.52 -13.76
CA ALA A 75 -8.32 8.95 -15.08
C ALA A 75 -7.30 9.87 -15.78
N ALA A 76 -6.61 10.75 -15.03
CA ALA A 76 -5.58 11.63 -15.57
C ALA A 76 -4.35 10.88 -16.14
N THR A 77 -4.18 9.60 -15.80
CA THR A 77 -3.13 8.74 -16.38
C THR A 77 -3.47 8.20 -17.78
N GLY A 78 -4.68 8.48 -18.28
CA GLY A 78 -5.22 7.90 -19.52
C GLY A 78 -5.82 6.50 -19.34
N SER A 79 -5.92 6.02 -18.10
CA SER A 79 -6.63 4.79 -17.76
C SER A 79 -8.15 5.03 -17.77
N ARG A 80 -8.94 4.01 -18.10
CA ARG A 80 -10.41 4.05 -17.98
C ARG A 80 -10.84 3.37 -16.69
N LEU A 81 -11.68 4.01 -15.90
CA LEU A 81 -12.26 3.35 -14.73
C LEU A 81 -13.46 2.51 -15.13
N ARG A 82 -13.47 1.25 -14.70
CA ARG A 82 -14.60 0.34 -14.85
C ARG A 82 -15.15 0.01 -13.48
N GLU A 83 -16.11 0.82 -13.06
CA GLU A 83 -16.77 0.70 -11.77
C GLU A 83 -17.76 -0.46 -11.74
N VAL A 84 -17.71 -1.28 -10.68
CA VAL A 84 -18.57 -2.45 -10.50
C VAL A 84 -19.34 -2.41 -9.18
N GLY A 85 -20.39 -3.24 -9.07
CA GLY A 85 -21.25 -3.31 -7.90
C GLY A 85 -22.03 -2.02 -7.65
N THR A 86 -22.41 -1.80 -6.39
CA THR A 86 -23.03 -0.58 -5.87
C THR A 86 -22.21 -0.01 -4.72
N THR A 87 -22.57 1.19 -4.25
CA THR A 87 -21.90 1.86 -3.13
C THR A 87 -21.81 0.99 -1.87
N ASN A 88 -22.89 0.28 -1.55
CA ASN A 88 -22.97 -0.52 -0.32
C ASN A 88 -22.66 -2.00 -0.56
N ARG A 89 -22.88 -2.53 -1.78
CA ARG A 89 -22.76 -3.96 -2.06
C ARG A 89 -22.02 -4.21 -3.35
N THR A 90 -20.91 -4.93 -3.24
CA THR A 90 -20.21 -5.50 -4.38
C THR A 90 -20.01 -6.99 -4.16
N HIS A 91 -20.26 -7.78 -5.19
CA HIS A 91 -20.16 -9.23 -5.18
C HIS A 91 -19.09 -9.69 -6.18
N LEU A 92 -18.57 -10.91 -5.97
CA LEU A 92 -17.50 -11.47 -6.80
C LEU A 92 -17.87 -11.45 -8.29
N ARG A 93 -19.13 -11.78 -8.63
CA ARG A 93 -19.62 -11.77 -10.01
C ARG A 93 -19.43 -10.41 -10.71
N ASP A 94 -19.60 -9.32 -9.97
CA ASP A 94 -19.54 -7.96 -10.51
C ASP A 94 -18.12 -7.66 -11.04
N TYR A 95 -17.10 -8.18 -10.36
CA TYR A 95 -15.72 -8.15 -10.85
C TYR A 95 -15.51 -9.10 -12.03
N THR A 96 -15.93 -10.36 -11.90
CA THR A 96 -15.62 -11.39 -12.91
C THR A 96 -16.28 -11.13 -14.26
N GLU A 97 -17.45 -10.49 -14.28
CA GLU A 97 -18.16 -10.08 -15.50
C GLU A 97 -17.54 -8.82 -16.13
N ALA A 98 -16.85 -7.99 -15.33
CA ALA A 98 -16.20 -6.78 -15.79
C ALA A 98 -14.79 -7.01 -16.35
N VAL A 99 -14.10 -8.02 -15.87
CA VAL A 99 -12.73 -8.34 -16.30
C VAL A 99 -12.73 -8.92 -17.72
N GLY A 100 -11.93 -8.33 -18.60
CA GLY A 100 -11.78 -8.74 -19.99
C GLY A 100 -10.41 -8.41 -20.58
N PRO A 101 -10.23 -8.58 -21.91
CA PRO A 101 -8.94 -8.36 -22.59
C PRO A 101 -8.35 -6.95 -22.41
N ASP A 102 -9.20 -5.95 -22.21
CA ASP A 102 -8.82 -4.56 -22.01
C ASP A 102 -8.54 -4.21 -20.54
N THR A 103 -8.67 -5.15 -19.61
CA THR A 103 -8.36 -4.92 -18.20
C THR A 103 -6.85 -4.84 -17.97
N GLY A 104 -6.39 -3.75 -17.38
CA GLY A 104 -5.01 -3.55 -16.96
C GLY A 104 -4.73 -4.19 -15.60
N PHE A 105 -5.61 -3.92 -14.62
CA PHE A 105 -5.60 -4.54 -13.29
C PHE A 105 -6.94 -4.32 -12.58
N VAL A 106 -7.17 -5.08 -11.51
CA VAL A 106 -8.24 -4.82 -10.54
C VAL A 106 -7.67 -4.07 -9.36
N LEU A 107 -8.34 -3.01 -8.93
CA LEU A 107 -7.97 -2.21 -7.77
C LEU A 107 -8.95 -2.47 -6.62
N LYS A 108 -8.41 -2.81 -5.45
CA LYS A 108 -9.11 -2.77 -4.17
C LYS A 108 -8.60 -1.60 -3.35
N VAL A 109 -9.49 -0.73 -2.88
CA VAL A 109 -9.12 0.43 -2.04
C VAL A 109 -9.74 0.28 -0.66
N HIS A 110 -8.93 0.43 0.39
CA HIS A 110 -9.43 0.47 1.76
C HIS A 110 -10.05 1.86 2.07
N PRO A 111 -11.34 1.93 2.46
CA PRO A 111 -11.97 3.18 2.86
C PRO A 111 -11.51 3.61 4.26
N SER A 112 -10.28 4.14 4.36
CA SER A 112 -9.65 4.48 5.64
C SER A 112 -10.27 5.68 6.38
N ASN A 113 -11.07 6.52 5.69
CA ASN A 113 -11.60 7.77 6.23
C ASN A 113 -13.13 7.82 6.38
N PHE A 114 -13.84 6.76 5.99
CA PHE A 114 -15.28 6.62 6.21
C PHE A 114 -15.66 5.15 6.31
N HIS A 115 -16.86 4.87 6.83
CA HIS A 115 -17.43 3.54 6.81
C HIS A 115 -18.90 3.61 6.37
N VAL A 116 -19.35 2.60 5.64
CA VAL A 116 -20.75 2.41 5.26
C VAL A 116 -21.34 1.37 6.20
N SER A 117 -22.50 1.66 6.80
CA SER A 117 -23.21 0.76 7.72
C SER A 117 -24.57 0.33 7.17
N GLY A 118 -25.12 -0.77 7.70
CA GLY A 118 -26.39 -1.36 7.25
C GLY A 118 -26.17 -2.59 6.36
N PHE A 119 -26.88 -2.66 5.23
CA PHE A 119 -26.76 -3.78 4.29
C PHE A 119 -25.55 -3.58 3.38
N THR A 120 -24.38 -4.03 3.85
CA THR A 120 -23.13 -3.96 3.10
C THR A 120 -22.64 -5.32 2.65
N ALA A 121 -21.88 -5.34 1.55
CA ALA A 121 -21.15 -6.51 1.08
C ALA A 121 -19.90 -6.04 0.33
N ALA A 122 -18.74 -6.60 0.67
CA ALA A 122 -17.49 -6.39 -0.02
C ALA A 122 -16.88 -7.76 -0.36
N VAL A 123 -16.07 -7.80 -1.41
CA VAL A 123 -15.35 -9.02 -1.82
C VAL A 123 -13.93 -8.94 -1.26
N GLU A 124 -13.46 -9.96 -0.56
CA GLU A 124 -12.12 -9.96 0.01
C GLU A 124 -11.05 -10.23 -1.04
N VAL A 125 -9.81 -9.79 -0.77
CA VAL A 125 -8.65 -10.03 -1.65
C VAL A 125 -8.46 -11.52 -1.93
N ARG A 126 -8.60 -12.37 -0.90
CA ARG A 126 -8.51 -13.84 -1.00
C ARG A 126 -9.56 -14.48 -1.91
N GLU A 127 -10.68 -13.82 -2.13
CA GLU A 127 -11.74 -14.29 -3.04
C GLU A 127 -11.47 -13.86 -4.48
N LEU A 128 -10.89 -12.67 -4.67
CA LEU A 128 -10.53 -12.14 -5.99
C LEU A 128 -9.29 -12.79 -6.57
N ALA A 129 -8.24 -12.97 -5.76
CA ALA A 129 -6.92 -13.35 -6.23
C ALA A 129 -6.90 -14.63 -7.10
N PRO A 130 -7.58 -15.74 -6.74
CA PRO A 130 -7.58 -16.93 -7.59
C PRO A 130 -8.20 -16.69 -8.97
N VAL A 131 -9.34 -15.99 -9.01
CA VAL A 131 -10.10 -15.76 -10.26
C VAL A 131 -9.37 -14.80 -11.20
N LEU A 132 -8.68 -13.81 -10.65
CA LEU A 132 -7.87 -12.88 -11.42
C LEU A 132 -6.55 -13.51 -11.90
N GLY A 133 -5.95 -14.36 -11.06
CA GLY A 133 -4.76 -15.14 -11.39
C GLY A 133 -4.97 -16.06 -12.60
N GLU A 134 -6.10 -16.77 -12.67
CA GLU A 134 -6.49 -17.60 -13.83
C GLU A 134 -6.58 -16.79 -15.14
N ARG A 135 -6.89 -15.50 -15.03
CA ARG A 135 -7.04 -14.57 -16.17
C ARG A 135 -5.78 -13.76 -16.46
N GLY A 136 -4.72 -13.91 -15.66
CA GLY A 136 -3.49 -13.15 -15.78
C GLY A 136 -3.66 -11.65 -15.52
N VAL A 137 -4.66 -11.26 -14.74
CA VAL A 137 -4.96 -9.84 -14.41
C VAL A 137 -4.41 -9.53 -13.02
N PRO A 138 -3.51 -8.54 -12.88
CA PRO A 138 -2.98 -8.17 -11.57
C PRO A 138 -4.07 -7.66 -10.61
N LEU A 139 -3.97 -8.04 -9.34
CA LEU A 139 -4.74 -7.49 -8.23
C LEU A 139 -3.88 -6.51 -7.42
N VAL A 140 -4.25 -5.23 -7.46
CA VAL A 140 -3.61 -4.15 -6.69
C VAL A 140 -4.48 -3.84 -5.48
N ALA A 141 -3.92 -3.91 -4.27
CA ALA A 141 -4.59 -3.54 -3.02
C ALA A 141 -3.99 -2.25 -2.45
N ASP A 142 -4.76 -1.18 -2.44
CA ASP A 142 -4.40 0.06 -1.77
C ASP A 142 -4.92 0.05 -0.34
N ILE A 143 -4.05 -0.27 0.61
CA ILE A 143 -4.41 -0.23 2.04
C ILE A 143 -4.41 1.20 2.57
N GLY A 144 -3.66 2.11 1.93
CA GLY A 144 -3.62 3.53 2.23
C GLY A 144 -2.99 3.91 3.58
N SER A 145 -3.18 3.13 4.64
CA SER A 145 -2.87 3.46 6.03
C SER A 145 -1.41 3.25 6.44
N GLY A 146 -0.64 2.46 5.69
CA GLY A 146 0.77 2.22 6.00
C GLY A 146 1.03 1.11 6.99
N LEU A 147 0.01 0.35 7.41
CA LEU A 147 0.22 -0.80 8.28
C LEU A 147 0.95 -1.91 7.52
N LEU A 148 2.19 -2.21 7.89
CA LEU A 148 3.01 -3.21 7.19
C LEU A 148 2.77 -4.65 7.65
N GLN A 149 2.40 -4.82 8.92
CA GLN A 149 2.19 -6.10 9.61
C GLN A 149 0.93 -6.01 10.47
N PRO A 150 0.21 -7.11 10.71
CA PRO A 150 -0.99 -7.09 11.53
C PRO A 150 -0.67 -6.60 12.95
N HIS A 151 -1.55 -5.77 13.51
CA HIS A 151 -1.33 -5.17 14.82
C HIS A 151 -2.50 -5.47 15.78
N PRO A 152 -2.26 -5.98 17.00
CA PRO A 152 -3.34 -6.38 17.93
C PRO A 152 -4.34 -5.29 18.29
N ALA A 153 -3.91 -4.02 18.33
CA ALA A 153 -4.81 -2.88 18.57
C ALA A 153 -5.69 -2.50 17.38
N LEU A 154 -5.43 -3.06 16.20
CA LEU A 154 -6.06 -2.74 14.92
C LEU A 154 -6.40 -4.05 14.15
N PRO A 155 -7.23 -4.94 14.73
CA PRO A 155 -7.46 -6.27 14.17
C PRO A 155 -8.14 -6.26 12.78
N ASP A 156 -8.91 -5.22 12.49
CA ASP A 156 -9.68 -5.08 11.25
C ASP A 156 -8.97 -4.15 10.22
N GLU A 157 -7.85 -3.54 10.60
CA GLU A 157 -7.10 -2.65 9.71
C GLU A 157 -6.28 -3.50 8.73
N PRO A 158 -6.39 -3.27 7.41
CA PRO A 158 -5.65 -4.05 6.44
C PRO A 158 -4.16 -3.75 6.52
N ASP A 159 -3.35 -4.80 6.52
CA ASP A 159 -1.89 -4.71 6.52
C ASP A 159 -1.28 -5.31 5.25
N ALA A 160 -0.10 -4.81 4.89
CA ALA A 160 0.56 -5.23 3.65
C ALA A 160 0.93 -6.72 3.63
N ALA A 161 1.39 -7.27 4.75
CA ALA A 161 1.77 -8.69 4.82
C ALA A 161 0.57 -9.62 4.65
N SER A 162 -0.58 -9.29 5.26
CA SER A 162 -1.81 -10.06 5.11
C SER A 162 -2.42 -9.92 3.72
N MET A 163 -2.40 -8.72 3.11
CA MET A 163 -2.87 -8.54 1.74
C MET A 163 -2.06 -9.35 0.71
N LEU A 164 -0.74 -9.39 0.86
CA LEU A 164 0.11 -10.24 0.02
C LEU A 164 -0.15 -11.73 0.27
N ARG A 165 -0.33 -12.13 1.54
CA ARG A 165 -0.66 -13.52 1.91
C ARG A 165 -2.00 -13.98 1.32
N ASP A 166 -2.97 -13.06 1.27
CA ASP A 166 -4.29 -13.29 0.69
C ASP A 166 -4.28 -13.27 -0.85
N GLY A 167 -3.14 -12.94 -1.47
CA GLY A 167 -2.93 -13.07 -2.91
C GLY A 167 -2.98 -11.77 -3.71
N ALA A 168 -2.89 -10.60 -3.08
CA ALA A 168 -2.63 -9.36 -3.81
C ALA A 168 -1.27 -9.45 -4.53
N ASP A 169 -1.23 -9.04 -5.80
CA ASP A 169 0.02 -9.01 -6.57
C ASP A 169 0.88 -7.78 -6.22
N LEU A 170 0.22 -6.70 -5.82
CA LEU A 170 0.83 -5.43 -5.44
C LEU A 170 0.01 -4.79 -4.31
N VAL A 171 0.69 -4.31 -3.28
CA VAL A 171 0.10 -3.49 -2.22
C VAL A 171 0.69 -2.09 -2.28
N THR A 172 -0.16 -1.06 -2.19
CA THR A 172 0.24 0.33 -2.04
C THR A 172 -0.15 0.87 -0.67
N ALA A 173 0.72 1.69 -0.07
CA ALA A 173 0.46 2.28 1.25
C ALA A 173 1.18 3.63 1.43
N SER A 174 0.73 4.43 2.41
CA SER A 174 1.41 5.67 2.81
C SER A 174 2.44 5.41 3.92
N GLY A 175 3.59 6.10 3.90
CA GLY A 175 4.63 5.98 4.93
C GLY A 175 4.41 6.83 6.19
N ASP A 176 3.56 7.85 6.12
CA ASP A 176 3.39 8.91 7.13
C ASP A 176 2.12 8.78 7.98
N LYS A 177 1.43 7.65 7.86
CA LYS A 177 0.21 7.35 8.63
C LYS A 177 0.49 6.39 9.78
N LEU A 178 -0.01 5.15 9.73
CA LEU A 178 0.17 4.17 10.81
C LEU A 178 1.61 3.67 10.92
N LEU A 179 2.40 3.75 9.85
CA LEU A 179 3.83 3.49 9.92
C LEU A 179 4.57 4.56 10.76
N GLY A 180 4.05 5.79 10.83
CA GLY A 180 4.65 6.89 11.59
C GLY A 180 6.00 7.37 11.05
N GLY A 181 6.27 7.14 9.77
CA GLY A 181 7.47 7.59 9.07
C GLY A 181 7.26 8.92 8.31
N PRO A 182 8.15 9.23 7.35
CA PRO A 182 7.99 10.39 6.48
C PRO A 182 6.94 10.14 5.39
N GLN A 183 6.53 11.21 4.69
CA GLN A 183 5.68 11.07 3.51
C GLN A 183 6.38 10.20 2.47
N ALA A 184 5.75 9.07 2.13
CA ALA A 184 6.24 8.14 1.14
C ALA A 184 5.07 7.31 0.60
N GLY A 185 5.19 6.85 -0.64
CA GLY A 185 4.35 5.81 -1.23
C GLY A 185 5.14 4.52 -1.26
N LEU A 186 4.64 3.52 -0.54
CA LEU A 186 5.26 2.21 -0.41
C LEU A 186 4.59 1.28 -1.42
N LEU A 187 5.39 0.63 -2.26
CA LEU A 187 4.94 -0.41 -3.17
C LEU A 187 5.62 -1.71 -2.74
N VAL A 188 4.84 -2.73 -2.38
CA VAL A 188 5.35 -4.05 -2.00
C VAL A 188 4.55 -5.11 -2.73
N GLY A 189 5.21 -6.11 -3.32
CA GLY A 189 4.49 -7.05 -4.19
C GLY A 189 5.39 -8.04 -4.90
N ARG A 190 4.89 -8.62 -5.99
CA ARG A 190 5.69 -9.55 -6.81
C ARG A 190 6.91 -8.85 -7.42
N ALA A 191 8.01 -9.59 -7.49
CA ALA A 191 9.29 -9.07 -7.99
C ALA A 191 9.19 -8.53 -9.43
N ASP A 192 8.46 -9.22 -10.31
CA ASP A 192 8.29 -8.85 -11.72
C ASP A 192 7.50 -7.54 -11.88
N LEU A 193 6.43 -7.35 -11.11
CA LEU A 193 5.64 -6.13 -11.12
C LEU A 193 6.41 -4.95 -10.57
N ILE A 194 7.11 -5.14 -9.45
CA ILE A 194 7.94 -4.09 -8.85
C ILE A 194 9.04 -3.65 -9.80
N GLU A 195 9.71 -4.58 -10.48
CA GLU A 195 10.75 -4.22 -11.45
C GLU A 195 10.18 -3.51 -12.67
N ARG A 196 8.98 -3.90 -13.14
CA ARG A 196 8.25 -3.18 -14.19
C ARG A 196 7.94 -1.74 -13.78
N LEU A 197 7.47 -1.53 -12.54
CA LEU A 197 7.18 -0.20 -12.00
C LEU A 197 8.44 0.65 -11.87
N ARG A 198 9.53 0.09 -11.32
CA ARG A 198 10.83 0.77 -11.19
C ARG A 198 11.42 1.23 -12.51
N ARG A 199 11.27 0.42 -13.57
CA ARG A 199 11.77 0.73 -14.92
C ARG A 199 10.91 1.75 -15.67
N HIS A 200 9.70 2.03 -15.21
CA HIS A 200 8.83 2.96 -15.89
C HIS A 200 9.42 4.39 -15.86
N PRO A 201 9.46 5.15 -16.97
CA PRO A 201 10.12 6.45 -17.01
C PRO A 201 9.64 7.45 -15.96
N THR A 202 8.34 7.43 -15.61
CA THR A 202 7.80 8.33 -14.58
C THR A 202 8.26 8.00 -13.17
N ALA A 203 8.77 6.80 -12.89
CA ALA A 203 9.36 6.47 -11.60
C ALA A 203 10.48 7.45 -11.23
N ARG A 204 11.22 7.97 -12.22
CA ARG A 204 12.25 9.00 -12.00
C ARG A 204 11.67 10.33 -11.53
N ALA A 205 10.50 10.71 -12.03
CA ALA A 205 9.81 11.95 -11.64
C ALA A 205 9.14 11.81 -10.27
N LEU A 206 8.69 10.60 -9.92
CA LEU A 206 8.02 10.28 -8.66
C LEU A 206 8.99 9.85 -7.55
N ARG A 207 10.29 9.85 -7.82
CA ARG A 207 11.32 9.40 -6.88
C ARG A 207 11.35 10.28 -5.62
N VAL A 208 11.41 9.64 -4.47
CA VAL A 208 11.68 10.30 -3.18
C VAL A 208 13.06 10.96 -3.12
N ASP A 209 13.18 11.97 -2.28
CA ASP A 209 14.45 12.60 -1.95
C ASP A 209 15.24 11.80 -0.90
N LYS A 210 16.50 12.17 -0.68
CA LYS A 210 17.41 11.44 0.22
C LYS A 210 17.02 11.55 1.70
N LEU A 211 16.41 12.65 2.13
CA LEU A 211 16.00 12.83 3.52
C LEU A 211 14.82 11.91 3.84
N THR A 212 13.86 11.82 2.92
CA THR A 212 12.72 10.89 3.04
C THR A 212 13.20 9.44 3.12
N LEU A 213 14.15 9.02 2.27
CA LEU A 213 14.75 7.69 2.34
C LEU A 213 15.43 7.43 3.70
N ALA A 214 16.32 8.32 4.14
CA ALA A 214 17.01 8.16 5.42
C ALA A 214 16.05 8.13 6.63
N ALA A 215 14.98 8.94 6.60
CA ALA A 215 13.97 8.94 7.63
C ALA A 215 13.12 7.65 7.61
N LEU A 216 12.78 7.13 6.44
CA LEU A 216 12.06 5.86 6.30
C LEU A 216 12.89 4.69 6.82
N GLU A 217 14.17 4.61 6.45
CA GLU A 217 15.09 3.58 6.97
C GLU A 217 15.17 3.66 8.50
N ALA A 218 15.32 4.86 9.07
CA ALA A 218 15.34 5.07 10.51
C ALA A 218 14.01 4.70 11.19
N THR A 219 12.86 4.93 10.54
CA THR A 219 11.54 4.49 11.04
C THR A 219 11.44 2.97 11.08
N LEU A 220 12.01 2.27 10.10
CA LEU A 220 11.89 0.82 9.97
C LEU A 220 12.90 0.04 10.83
N LEU A 221 14.11 0.58 11.02
CA LEU A 221 15.20 -0.10 11.74
C LEU A 221 15.47 0.48 13.14
N GLY A 222 15.04 1.72 13.38
CA GLY A 222 15.31 2.45 14.60
C GLY A 222 14.32 2.17 15.73
N PRO A 223 14.35 2.99 16.79
CA PRO A 223 13.37 2.92 17.87
C PRO A 223 11.95 3.11 17.36
N PRO A 224 10.93 2.51 18.01
CA PRO A 224 9.54 2.65 17.58
C PRO A 224 9.12 4.12 17.46
N PRO A 225 8.54 4.56 16.32
CA PRO A 225 8.06 5.93 16.18
C PRO A 225 6.90 6.22 17.15
N PRO A 226 6.56 7.49 17.41
CA PRO A 226 5.49 7.86 18.33
C PRO A 226 4.14 7.17 18.03
N VAL A 227 3.82 6.96 16.75
CA VAL A 227 2.60 6.24 16.34
C VAL A 227 2.61 4.80 16.83
N ALA A 228 3.71 4.08 16.64
CA ALA A 228 3.86 2.70 17.12
C ALA A 228 3.81 2.62 18.66
N GLN A 229 4.43 3.58 19.35
CA GLN A 229 4.36 3.67 20.82
C GLN A 229 2.92 3.90 21.31
N ALA A 230 2.17 4.78 20.65
CA ALA A 230 0.77 5.04 20.98
C ALA A 230 -0.12 3.80 20.75
N LEU A 231 0.08 3.08 19.64
CA LEU A 231 -0.64 1.84 19.35
C LEU A 231 -0.33 0.75 20.37
N ALA A 232 0.93 0.58 20.77
CA ALA A 232 1.34 -0.35 21.81
C ALA A 232 0.72 -0.01 23.17
N ALA A 233 0.68 1.28 23.54
CA ALA A 233 0.05 1.74 24.77
C ALA A 233 -1.47 1.48 24.79
N ARG A 234 -2.14 1.62 23.64
CA ARG A 234 -3.55 1.27 23.48
C ARG A 234 -3.80 -0.24 23.59
N ALA A 235 -2.96 -1.06 22.95
CA ALA A 235 -3.04 -2.52 23.03
C ALA A 235 -2.91 -3.04 24.48
N SER A 236 -2.03 -2.42 25.28
CA SER A 236 -1.79 -2.82 26.67
C SER A 236 -2.84 -2.30 27.67
N GLY A 237 -3.86 -1.54 27.23
CA GLY A 237 -4.84 -0.90 28.12
C GLY A 237 -4.26 0.27 28.93
N SER A 238 -2.98 0.60 28.76
CA SER A 238 -2.28 1.68 29.48
C SER A 238 -2.71 3.10 29.06
N CYS A 239 -3.47 3.23 27.97
CA CYS A 239 -4.01 4.52 27.50
C CYS A 239 -4.92 5.21 28.54
N ALA A 240 -5.60 4.44 29.42
CA ALA A 240 -6.37 4.99 30.52
C ALA A 240 -5.49 5.69 31.59
N ALA A 241 -4.24 5.25 31.77
CA ALA A 241 -3.29 5.82 32.72
C ALA A 241 -2.68 7.14 32.22
N TRP A 242 -2.48 7.29 30.91
CA TRP A 242 -1.99 8.53 30.30
C TRP A 242 -3.00 9.68 30.36
N ALA A 243 -4.29 9.40 30.15
CA ALA A 243 -5.35 10.40 30.27
C ALA A 243 -5.57 10.86 31.73
N THR A 244 -5.39 9.96 32.71
CA THR A 244 -5.51 10.30 34.14
C THR A 244 -4.28 11.00 34.71
N ALA A 245 -3.09 10.81 34.14
CA ALA A 245 -1.87 11.52 34.58
C ALA A 245 -1.87 13.00 34.18
N ARG A 246 -2.40 13.38 33.00
CA ARG A 246 -2.55 14.78 32.59
C ARG A 246 -3.70 15.53 33.27
N ALA A 247 -4.68 14.83 33.82
CA ALA A 247 -5.75 15.45 34.60
C ALA A 247 -5.32 15.82 36.04
N ARG A 248 -4.09 15.46 36.44
CA ARG A 248 -3.53 15.71 37.78
C ARG A 248 -2.25 16.56 37.76
N SER A 249 -1.92 17.18 36.63
CA SER A 249 -0.82 18.16 36.45
C SER A 249 -1.38 19.47 35.92
#